data_AF-A0A3S1A0U5-F1
#
_entry.id   AF-A0A3S1A0U5-F1
#
_cell.length_a   1.000
_cell.length_b   1.000
_cell.length_c   1.000
_cell.angle_alpha   90.00
_cell.angle_beta   90.00
_cell.angle_gamma   90.00
#
_symmetry.space_group_name_H-M   'P 1'
#
loop_
_entity.id
_entity.type
_entity.pdbx_description
1 polymer ?
#
loop_
_entity_poly.entity_id
_entity_poly.type
_entity_poly.pdbx_seq_one_letter_code
_entity_poly.pdbx_strand_id
1 'polypeptide(L)'
;MKTFKSCLLSLVSILGLSVVSSHSLAAVFVCSNDDCSKWTAITQQQLDTKSTDGEGTTIRQTLSQSSEASVVNGYNSTAKTNLYLKSSLWHIGGVEPIKGKQHVTAYVYKSTDPNTRLKTCHAFSYKKELKGPYYATCQ
;
A
#
# COMPACT_ATOMS: atom_id res chain seq x y z
N MET A 1 -55.84 -13.26 -51.78
CA MET A 1 -56.01 -14.51 -51.01
C MET A 1 -54.64 -14.94 -50.48
N LYS A 2 -54.60 -15.36 -49.20
CA LYS A 2 -53.54 -16.09 -48.46
C LYS A 2 -52.39 -15.27 -47.83
N THR A 3 -52.58 -15.10 -46.52
CA THR A 3 -51.64 -14.89 -45.41
C THR A 3 -50.50 -15.90 -45.32
N PHE A 4 -49.29 -15.46 -44.91
CA PHE A 4 -48.32 -16.23 -44.11
C PHE A 4 -47.47 -15.22 -43.30
N LYS A 5 -47.76 -15.02 -42.01
CA LYS A 5 -47.19 -15.68 -40.81
C LYS A 5 -45.68 -15.42 -40.58
N SER A 6 -45.45 -14.44 -39.70
CA SER A 6 -44.50 -14.37 -38.58
C SER A 6 -43.32 -15.33 -38.55
N CYS A 7 -42.11 -14.76 -38.41
CA CYS A 7 -41.04 -15.27 -37.56
C CYS A 7 -40.12 -14.09 -37.17
N LEU A 8 -40.55 -13.32 -36.17
CA LEU A 8 -39.68 -12.37 -35.45
C LEU A 8 -38.74 -13.18 -34.55
N LEU A 9 -37.56 -13.51 -35.08
CA LEU A 9 -36.47 -14.07 -34.29
C LEU A 9 -35.84 -12.95 -33.45
N SER A 10 -36.07 -13.03 -32.15
CA SER A 10 -35.45 -12.17 -31.14
C SER A 10 -33.94 -12.41 -31.13
N LEU A 11 -33.15 -11.48 -31.69
CA LEU A 11 -31.73 -11.38 -31.39
C LEU A 11 -31.54 -10.61 -30.08
N VAL A 12 -31.57 -11.36 -28.97
CA VAL A 12 -31.07 -10.86 -27.69
C VAL A 12 -29.55 -10.91 -27.76
N SER A 13 -28.93 -9.77 -28.10
CA SER A 13 -27.48 -9.58 -27.91
C SER A 13 -27.18 -9.59 -26.42
N ILE A 14 -26.71 -10.73 -25.92
CA ILE A 14 -26.14 -10.84 -24.58
C ILE A 14 -24.85 -10.02 -24.58
N LEU A 15 -24.91 -8.78 -24.08
CA LEU A 15 -23.71 -8.06 -23.67
C LEU A 15 -23.07 -8.88 -22.54
N GLY A 16 -22.02 -9.63 -22.88
CA GLY A 16 -21.16 -10.25 -21.89
C GLY A 16 -20.51 -9.13 -21.06
N LEU A 17 -21.04 -8.88 -19.86
CA LEU A 17 -20.31 -8.16 -18.82
C LEU A 17 -19.11 -9.03 -18.44
N SER A 18 -17.98 -8.80 -19.09
CA SER A 18 -16.68 -9.16 -18.55
C SER A 18 -16.44 -8.28 -17.32
N VAL A 19 -16.95 -8.75 -16.16
CA VAL A 19 -16.47 -8.30 -14.86
C VAL A 19 -15.04 -8.82 -14.74
N VAL A 20 -14.09 -8.09 -15.33
CA VAL A 20 -12.70 -8.20 -14.92
C VAL A 20 -12.66 -7.67 -13.49
N SER A 21 -12.85 -8.59 -12.54
CA SER A 21 -12.49 -8.38 -11.14
C SER A 21 -10.98 -8.18 -11.10
N SER A 22 -10.56 -6.95 -11.39
CA SER A 22 -9.23 -6.45 -11.07
C SER A 22 -9.14 -6.40 -9.55
N HIS A 23 -8.94 -7.56 -8.93
CA HIS A 23 -8.46 -7.63 -7.56
C HIS A 23 -7.10 -6.96 -7.58
N SER A 24 -7.09 -5.65 -7.35
CA SER A 24 -5.93 -4.91 -6.90
C SER A 24 -5.41 -5.68 -5.69
N LEU A 25 -4.38 -6.49 -5.91
CA LEU A 25 -3.65 -7.09 -4.81
C LEU A 25 -3.16 -5.91 -3.97
N ALA A 26 -3.48 -5.93 -2.68
CA ALA A 26 -3.02 -4.88 -1.80
C ALA A 26 -1.50 -4.72 -1.95
N ALA A 27 -1.03 -3.53 -2.28
CA ALA A 27 0.40 -3.24 -2.42
C ALA A 27 1.11 -3.15 -1.06
N VAL A 28 0.31 -3.02 0.00
CA VAL A 28 0.75 -2.84 1.38
C VAL A 28 0.02 -3.84 2.28
N PHE A 29 0.79 -4.53 3.09
CA PHE A 29 0.33 -5.50 4.07
C PHE A 29 0.77 -5.09 5.47
N VAL A 30 0.07 -5.58 6.49
CA VAL A 30 0.44 -5.42 7.89
C VAL A 30 0.72 -6.80 8.47
N CYS A 31 1.86 -6.93 9.13
CA CYS A 31 2.26 -8.15 9.81
C CYS A 31 1.32 -8.42 10.98
N SER A 32 0.90 -9.67 11.14
CA SER A 32 0.09 -10.11 12.28
C SER A 32 0.94 -10.41 13.51
N ASN A 33 2.26 -10.54 13.36
CA ASN A 33 3.24 -10.73 14.42
C ASN A 33 4.53 -9.95 14.17
N ASP A 34 5.37 -9.82 15.19
CA ASP A 34 6.60 -9.00 15.15
C ASP A 34 7.67 -9.56 14.20
N ASP A 35 7.64 -10.85 14.00
CA ASP A 35 8.49 -11.65 13.12
C ASP A 35 7.97 -11.67 11.66
N CYS A 36 6.84 -11.01 11.38
CA CYS A 36 6.29 -10.80 10.03
C CYS A 36 6.11 -12.07 9.18
N SER A 37 5.92 -13.21 9.83
CA SER A 37 5.67 -14.50 9.18
C SER A 37 4.26 -14.64 8.62
N LYS A 38 3.33 -13.81 9.10
CA LYS A 38 1.92 -13.76 8.69
C LYS A 38 1.52 -12.31 8.45
N TRP A 39 0.68 -12.07 7.45
CA TRP A 39 0.27 -10.73 7.08
C TRP A 39 -1.14 -10.69 6.50
N THR A 40 -1.75 -9.52 6.60
CA THR A 40 -3.05 -9.20 6.00
C THR A 40 -2.92 -7.91 5.20
N ALA A 41 -3.81 -7.70 4.23
CA ALA A 41 -3.87 -6.43 3.53
C ALA A 41 -4.07 -5.28 4.53
N ILE A 42 -3.39 -4.15 4.33
CA ILE A 42 -3.64 -2.97 5.15
C ILE A 42 -5.06 -2.44 4.88
N THR A 43 -5.73 -2.01 5.94
CA THR A 43 -7.05 -1.39 5.82
C THR A 43 -6.95 0.11 5.57
N GLN A 44 -8.03 0.70 5.05
CA GLN A 44 -8.14 2.15 4.88
C GLN A 44 -7.97 2.90 6.22
N GLN A 45 -8.58 2.39 7.28
CA GLN A 45 -8.49 2.97 8.63
C GLN A 45 -7.04 2.97 9.15
N GLN A 46 -6.29 1.89 8.91
CA GLN A 46 -4.87 1.83 9.27
C GLN A 46 -4.06 2.83 8.44
N LEU A 47 -4.28 2.93 7.13
CA LEU A 47 -3.63 3.93 6.28
C LEU A 47 -3.88 5.37 6.74
N ASP A 48 -5.06 5.65 7.27
CA ASP A 48 -5.47 6.98 7.75
C ASP A 48 -5.07 7.24 9.21
N THR A 49 -4.45 6.28 9.89
CA THR A 49 -3.95 6.44 11.25
C THR A 49 -2.84 7.48 11.28
N LYS A 50 -3.02 8.51 12.11
CA LYS A 50 -2.08 9.63 12.28
C LYS A 50 -0.99 9.31 13.29
N SER A 51 0.20 9.87 13.08
CA SER A 51 1.23 9.92 14.10
C SER A 51 0.77 10.78 15.29
N THR A 52 1.28 10.44 16.48
CA THR A 52 0.93 11.09 17.76
C THR A 52 2.10 11.92 18.32
N ASP A 53 3.14 12.14 17.52
CA ASP A 53 4.37 12.88 17.88
C ASP A 53 4.31 14.38 17.56
N GLY A 54 3.09 14.90 17.34
CA GLY A 54 2.84 16.30 16.98
C GLY A 54 2.85 16.58 15.47
N GLU A 55 3.35 15.67 14.63
CA GLU A 55 3.35 15.86 13.17
C GLU A 55 1.95 15.63 12.55
N GLY A 56 1.17 14.72 13.13
CA GLY A 56 -0.20 14.41 12.68
C GLY A 56 -0.28 13.80 11.27
N THR A 57 0.84 13.28 10.76
CA THR A 57 0.98 12.67 9.45
C THR A 57 0.32 11.30 9.41
N THR A 58 -0.39 10.97 8.33
CA THR A 58 -0.96 9.63 8.15
C THR A 58 0.05 8.63 7.60
N ILE A 59 -0.18 7.33 7.83
CA ILE A 59 0.64 6.26 7.23
C ILE A 59 0.64 6.38 5.70
N ARG A 60 -0.53 6.66 5.11
CA ARG A 60 -0.65 6.93 3.67
C ARG A 60 0.32 8.02 3.22
N GLN A 61 0.37 9.15 3.92
CA GLN A 61 1.23 10.28 3.56
C GLN A 61 2.71 9.91 3.62
N THR A 62 3.17 9.29 4.72
CA THR A 62 4.59 8.92 4.85
C THR A 62 5.03 7.90 3.80
N LEU A 63 4.17 6.93 3.44
CA LEU A 63 4.50 5.92 2.42
C LEU A 63 4.42 6.46 0.99
N SER A 64 3.35 7.17 0.64
CA SER A 64 3.12 7.64 -0.74
C SER A 64 3.98 8.84 -1.14
N GLN A 65 4.45 9.61 -0.16
CA GLN A 65 5.28 10.81 -0.36
C GLN A 65 6.65 10.67 0.33
N SER A 66 7.15 9.44 0.45
CA SER A 66 8.46 9.14 1.05
C SER A 66 9.62 9.70 0.22
N SER A 67 10.71 10.08 0.88
CA SER A 67 11.98 10.43 0.24
C SER A 67 12.69 9.21 -0.36
N GLU A 68 12.30 8.00 0.03
CA GLU A 68 12.85 6.74 -0.45
C GLU A 68 11.99 6.15 -1.57
N ALA A 69 12.52 6.13 -2.80
CA ALA A 69 11.81 5.63 -3.98
C ALA A 69 11.34 4.17 -3.81
N SER A 70 12.09 3.36 -3.05
CA SER A 70 11.69 1.98 -2.75
C SER A 70 10.42 1.87 -1.91
N VAL A 71 10.18 2.82 -1.01
CA VAL A 71 8.94 2.90 -0.24
C VAL A 71 7.79 3.31 -1.16
N VAL A 72 7.97 4.35 -1.98
CA VAL A 72 6.96 4.81 -2.94
C VAL A 72 6.61 3.71 -3.95
N ASN A 73 7.61 2.98 -4.45
CA ASN A 73 7.40 1.88 -5.38
C ASN A 73 6.64 0.72 -4.74
N GLY A 74 7.05 0.32 -3.53
CA GLY A 74 6.34 -0.72 -2.78
C GLY A 74 4.89 -0.33 -2.48
N TYR A 75 4.63 0.92 -2.08
CA TYR A 75 3.28 1.42 -1.81
C TYR A 75 2.39 1.37 -3.06
N ASN A 76 2.96 1.61 -4.24
CA ASN A 76 2.23 1.58 -5.52
C ASN A 76 2.29 0.21 -6.23
N SER A 77 2.88 -0.82 -5.61
CA SER A 77 3.15 -2.12 -6.23
C SER A 77 3.89 -2.02 -7.58
N THR A 78 4.76 -1.03 -7.73
CA THR A 78 5.62 -0.88 -8.90
C THR A 78 6.99 -1.53 -8.66
N ALA A 79 7.80 -1.62 -9.70
CA ALA A 79 9.13 -2.24 -9.65
C ALA A 79 9.17 -3.68 -9.11
N LYS A 80 8.03 -4.40 -9.17
CA LYS A 80 7.85 -5.76 -8.62
C LYS A 80 8.13 -5.84 -7.12
N THR A 81 7.70 -4.84 -6.37
CA THR A 81 7.86 -4.79 -4.91
C THR A 81 6.56 -4.46 -4.19
N ASN A 82 6.39 -5.00 -2.98
CA ASN A 82 5.29 -4.70 -2.06
C ASN A 82 5.87 -4.27 -0.69
N LEU A 83 5.06 -3.58 0.11
CA LEU A 83 5.40 -3.23 1.49
C LEU A 83 4.71 -4.13 2.51
N TYR A 84 5.44 -4.47 3.56
CA TYR A 84 4.93 -5.19 4.72
C TYR A 84 5.28 -4.37 5.96
N LEU A 85 4.27 -3.85 6.65
CA LEU A 85 4.44 -2.98 7.81
C LEU A 85 4.40 -3.80 9.09
N LYS A 86 5.18 -3.40 10.09
CA LYS A 86 5.03 -3.96 11.45
C LYS A 86 3.62 -3.76 12.00
N SER A 87 3.18 -4.69 12.84
CA SER A 87 1.84 -4.77 13.43
C SER A 87 1.40 -3.51 14.19
N SER A 88 2.31 -2.91 14.98
CA SER A 88 2.02 -1.72 15.77
C SER A 88 2.00 -0.42 14.96
N LEU A 89 2.32 -0.49 13.66
CA LEU A 89 2.33 0.60 12.69
C LEU A 89 3.29 1.74 13.06
N TRP A 90 2.92 2.62 13.98
CA TRP A 90 3.75 3.72 14.44
C TRP A 90 4.71 3.26 15.54
N HIS A 91 5.99 3.58 15.36
CA HIS A 91 7.05 3.31 16.32
C HIS A 91 7.80 4.59 16.64
N ILE A 92 8.12 4.81 17.90
CA ILE A 92 9.04 5.88 18.30
C ILE A 92 10.46 5.39 18.01
N GLY A 93 11.26 6.21 17.32
CA GLY A 93 12.65 5.84 17.06
C GLY A 93 13.46 6.98 16.49
N GLY A 94 14.53 6.61 15.79
CA GLY A 94 15.50 7.55 15.23
C GLY A 94 16.64 7.88 16.18
N VAL A 95 17.70 8.41 15.59
CA VAL A 95 18.81 9.06 16.30
C VAL A 95 18.74 10.57 16.02
N GLU A 96 19.49 11.39 16.74
CA GLU A 96 19.53 12.84 16.43
C GLU A 96 19.82 13.07 14.93
N PRO A 97 19.13 14.04 14.28
CA PRO A 97 18.23 15.06 14.83
C PRO A 97 16.74 14.65 14.90
N ILE A 98 16.42 13.37 14.68
CA ILE A 98 15.04 12.87 14.50
C ILE A 98 14.56 12.03 15.68
N LYS A 99 15.31 12.07 16.79
CA LYS A 99 15.05 11.29 17.99
C LYS A 99 13.65 11.62 18.52
N GLY A 100 12.88 10.57 18.82
CA GLY A 100 11.54 10.71 19.37
C GLY A 100 10.45 10.94 18.32
N LYS A 101 10.82 11.08 17.03
CA LYS A 101 9.85 11.10 15.94
C LYS A 101 9.33 9.69 15.66
N GLN A 102 8.05 9.62 15.30
CA GLN A 102 7.44 8.37 14.91
C GLN A 102 7.79 8.00 13.48
N HIS A 103 7.87 6.71 13.23
CA HIS A 103 8.04 6.15 11.89
C HIS A 103 7.25 4.86 11.76
N VAL A 104 6.95 4.50 10.52
CA VAL A 104 6.47 3.17 10.17
C VAL A 104 7.66 2.35 9.71
N THR A 105 7.85 1.16 10.30
CA THR A 105 8.80 0.19 9.77
C THR A 105 8.14 -0.56 8.60
N ALA A 106 8.71 -0.40 7.41
CA ALA A 106 8.25 -1.02 6.17
C ALA A 106 9.32 -1.96 5.62
N TYR A 107 8.99 -3.23 5.49
CA TYR A 107 9.82 -4.21 4.80
C TYR A 107 9.45 -4.25 3.33
N VAL A 108 10.44 -4.08 2.47
CA VAL A 108 10.25 -4.15 1.01
C VAL A 108 10.55 -5.58 0.57
N TYR A 109 9.57 -6.24 -0.03
CA TYR A 109 9.70 -7.61 -0.55
C TYR A 109 9.47 -7.64 -2.05
N LYS A 110 10.02 -8.64 -2.73
CA LYS A 110 9.64 -8.93 -4.13
C LYS A 110 8.16 -9.31 -4.17
N SER A 111 7.38 -8.68 -5.04
CA SER A 111 5.95 -8.99 -5.17
C SER A 111 5.71 -10.41 -5.71
N THR A 112 6.69 -10.96 -6.45
CA THR A 112 6.65 -12.33 -6.99
C THR A 112 7.19 -13.39 -6.04
N ASP A 113 7.83 -12.99 -4.94
CA ASP A 113 8.40 -13.87 -3.93
C ASP A 113 8.37 -13.18 -2.55
N PRO A 114 7.27 -13.33 -1.80
CA PRO A 114 7.07 -12.65 -0.52
C PRO A 114 7.98 -13.20 0.60
N ASN A 115 8.85 -14.18 0.33
CA ASN A 115 9.87 -14.62 1.28
C ASN A 115 11.21 -13.90 1.07
N THR A 116 11.40 -13.24 -0.09
CA THR A 116 12.62 -12.48 -0.37
C THR A 116 12.47 -11.02 0.04
N ARG A 117 12.93 -10.71 1.26
CA ARG A 117 13.07 -9.33 1.74
C ARG A 117 14.26 -8.67 1.05
N LEU A 118 14.03 -7.51 0.44
CA LEU A 118 15.05 -6.73 -0.24
C LEU A 118 15.73 -5.72 0.69
N LYS A 119 14.95 -5.08 1.56
CA LYS A 119 15.43 -4.03 2.47
C LYS A 119 14.42 -3.75 3.57
N THR A 120 14.88 -3.10 4.63
CA THR A 120 14.03 -2.53 5.67
C THR A 120 14.10 -1.02 5.60
N CYS A 121 12.95 -0.36 5.60
CA CYS A 121 12.85 1.08 5.57
C CYS A 121 12.10 1.61 6.80
N HIS A 122 12.51 2.78 7.28
CA HIS A 122 11.82 3.53 8.33
C HIS A 122 11.28 4.81 7.69
N ALA A 123 9.96 4.86 7.46
CA ALA A 123 9.28 6.02 6.89
C ALA A 123 8.75 6.90 8.01
N PHE A 124 9.37 8.06 8.22
CA PHE A 124 9.11 8.94 9.35
C PHE A 124 7.90 9.85 9.12
N SER A 125 7.26 10.25 10.21
CA SER A 125 6.11 11.17 10.25
C SER A 125 6.46 12.60 9.82
N TYR A 126 7.73 12.97 9.84
CA TYR A 126 8.18 14.36 9.63
C TYR A 126 8.81 14.56 8.25
N LYS A 127 8.84 15.82 7.81
CA LYS A 127 9.53 16.25 6.58
C LYS A 127 10.80 17.02 6.95
N LYS A 128 11.91 16.75 6.26
CA LYS A 128 13.14 17.53 6.45
C LYS A 128 12.98 18.99 6.00
N GLU A 129 12.12 19.23 5.02
CA GLU A 129 11.78 20.55 4.47
C GLU A 129 10.26 20.73 4.47
N LEU A 130 9.77 21.95 4.73
CA LEU A 130 8.32 22.23 4.85
C LEU A 130 7.47 21.74 3.66
N LYS A 131 8.03 21.79 2.44
CA LYS A 131 7.37 21.35 1.21
C LYS A 131 8.00 20.08 0.60
N GLY A 132 8.90 19.42 1.34
CA GLY A 132 9.62 18.24 0.88
C GLY A 132 8.85 16.94 1.06
N PRO A 133 9.45 15.82 0.62
CA PRO A 133 8.96 14.48 0.94
C PRO A 133 9.12 14.18 2.44
N TYR A 134 8.38 13.18 2.90
CA TYR A 134 8.56 12.63 4.25
C TYR A 134 9.88 11.90 4.32
N TYR A 135 10.63 12.13 5.38
CA TYR A 135 11.94 11.54 5.54
C TYR A 135 11.82 10.03 5.70
N ALA A 136 12.72 9.29 5.05
CA ALA A 136 12.85 7.86 5.23
C ALA A 136 14.31 7.44 5.14
N THR A 137 14.64 6.33 5.80
CA THR A 137 15.92 5.64 5.67
C THR A 137 15.66 4.20 5.27
N CYS A 138 16.56 3.62 4.48
CA CYS A 138 16.49 2.22 4.10
C CYS A 138 17.86 1.54 4.26
N GLN A 139 17.85 0.27 4.67
CA GLN A 139 19.03 -0.60 4.79
C GLN A 139 18.77 -1.95 4.13
#